data_AF-A0A7S3TXR8-F1
#
_entry.id   AF-A0A7S3TXR8-F1
#
_cell.length_a   1.000
_cell.length_b   1.000
_cell.length_c   1.000
_cell.angle_alpha   90.00
_cell.angle_beta   90.00
_cell.angle_gamma   90.00
#
_symmetry.space_group_name_H-M   'P 1'
#
loop_
_entity.id
_entity.type
_entity.pdbx_description
1 polymer ?
#
loop_
_entity_poly.entity_id
_entity_poly.type
_entity_poly.pdbx_seq_one_letter_code
_entity_poly.pdbx_strand_id
1 'polypeptide(L)'
;SYDEASYTPNAKLQRIAQLDLWELPDSYRTNTMKEERMLEYVDKFVRQFSDLHPERRPLLLTPRNECGRRKFICTTLRPTQVPYTELYDLDTCAKFVSEYITYEPLDLQASLPSHVPSPDAVMGWQAGDCFDCAQLLCSLLLGVGYDA
;
A
#
# COMPACT_ATOMS: atom_id res chain seq x y z
N SER A 1 23.59 20.29 17.13
CA SER A 1 24.03 19.09 16.39
C SER A 1 22.78 18.32 16.03
N TYR A 2 22.19 18.65 14.87
CA TYR A 2 21.11 17.84 14.31
C TYR A 2 21.78 16.84 13.39
N ASP A 3 21.61 15.56 13.73
CA ASP A 3 22.21 14.44 13.04
C ASP A 3 21.95 14.50 11.54
N GLU A 4 23.02 14.21 10.80
CA GLU A 4 22.99 13.75 9.42
C GLU A 4 22.18 12.45 9.35
N ALA A 5 20.85 12.55 9.44
CA ALA A 5 19.98 11.54 8.84
C ALA A 5 20.22 11.66 7.34
N SER A 6 21.20 10.88 6.87
CA SER A 6 21.48 10.60 5.48
C SER A 6 20.18 10.66 4.70
N TYR A 7 20.13 11.52 3.69
CA TYR A 7 19.12 11.47 2.64
C TYR A 7 19.29 10.13 1.94
N THR A 8 18.76 9.08 2.55
CA THR A 8 18.70 7.75 1.98
C THR A 8 17.53 7.85 1.02
N PRO A 9 17.76 7.87 -0.30
CA PRO A 9 16.66 7.90 -1.24
C PRO A 9 15.75 6.71 -0.93
N ASN A 10 14.47 6.99 -0.70
CA ASN A 10 13.47 6.00 -0.32
C ASN A 10 13.56 4.78 -1.28
N ALA A 11 14.05 3.65 -0.78
CA ALA A 11 14.39 2.49 -1.59
C ALA A 11 13.16 1.97 -2.37
N LYS A 12 11.97 2.08 -1.77
CA LYS A 12 10.69 1.81 -2.45
C LYS A 12 10.48 2.72 -3.66
N LEU A 13 10.73 4.03 -3.57
CA LEU A 13 10.61 4.93 -4.73
C LEU A 13 11.63 4.59 -5.83
N GLN A 14 12.82 4.15 -5.45
CA GLN A 14 13.81 3.68 -6.42
C GLN A 14 13.35 2.43 -7.17
N ARG A 15 12.76 1.45 -6.46
CA ARG A 15 12.16 0.26 -7.10
C ARG A 15 11.07 0.65 -8.07
N ILE A 16 10.14 1.52 -7.65
CA ILE A 16 9.05 2.01 -8.49
C ILE A 16 9.59 2.67 -9.76
N ALA A 17 10.64 3.48 -9.67
CA ALA A 17 11.25 4.14 -10.82
C ALA A 17 11.93 3.18 -11.81
N GLN A 18 12.29 1.98 -11.37
CA GLN A 18 12.97 0.96 -12.20
C GLN A 18 12.00 -0.07 -12.80
N LEU A 19 10.71 -0.03 -12.46
CA LEU A 19 9.71 -0.97 -12.99
C LEU A 19 9.50 -0.79 -14.49
N ASP A 20 9.47 -1.90 -15.22
CA ASP A 20 8.89 -1.91 -16.56
C ASP A 20 7.37 -1.95 -16.46
N LEU A 21 6.75 -0.79 -16.69
CA LEU A 21 5.29 -0.65 -16.62
C LEU A 21 4.56 -1.55 -17.62
N TRP A 22 5.18 -1.91 -18.75
CA TRP A 22 4.53 -2.72 -19.78
C TRP A 22 4.34 -4.18 -19.37
N GLU A 23 5.16 -4.69 -18.46
CA GLU A 23 5.02 -6.04 -17.90
C GLU A 23 3.89 -6.13 -16.87
N LEU A 24 3.43 -4.99 -16.34
CA LEU A 24 2.39 -4.95 -15.31
C LEU A 24 0.98 -5.06 -15.91
N PRO A 25 0.03 -5.72 -15.19
CA PRO A 25 -1.36 -5.85 -15.62
C PRO A 25 -2.02 -4.49 -15.90
N ASP A 26 -2.89 -4.45 -16.91
CA ASP A 26 -3.64 -3.23 -17.27
C ASP A 26 -4.49 -2.70 -16.10
N SER A 27 -4.92 -3.56 -15.18
CA SER A 27 -5.67 -3.15 -13.97
C SER A 27 -4.86 -2.23 -13.05
N TYR A 28 -3.53 -2.29 -13.10
CA TYR A 28 -2.64 -1.43 -12.32
C TYR A 28 -2.29 -0.15 -13.08
N ARG A 29 -2.29 -0.20 -14.42
CA ARG A 29 -1.97 0.95 -15.27
C ARG A 29 -3.17 1.85 -15.59
N THR A 30 -4.39 1.33 -15.50
CA THR A 30 -5.60 2.05 -15.88
C THR A 30 -6.65 2.02 -14.78
N ASN A 31 -7.53 3.01 -14.80
CA ASN A 31 -8.72 3.04 -13.96
C ASN A 31 -9.94 2.83 -14.85
N THR A 32 -10.87 2.02 -14.37
CA THR A 32 -12.20 1.87 -14.94
C THR A 32 -13.05 3.10 -14.66
N MET A 33 -14.13 3.29 -15.42
CA MET A 33 -15.10 4.38 -15.17
C MET A 33 -15.72 4.32 -13.76
N LYS A 34 -15.81 3.12 -13.17
CA LYS A 34 -16.30 2.95 -11.79
C LYS A 34 -15.28 3.47 -10.78
N GLU A 35 -14.00 3.13 -10.97
CA GLU A 35 -12.91 3.62 -10.12
C GLU A 35 -12.78 5.13 -10.22
N GLU A 36 -12.81 5.72 -11.41
CA GLU A 36 -12.74 7.19 -11.57
C GLU A 36 -13.89 7.91 -10.86
N ARG A 37 -15.13 7.42 -11.01
CA ARG A 37 -16.28 7.97 -10.25
C ARG A 37 -16.09 7.84 -8.74
N MET A 38 -15.54 6.73 -8.28
CA MET A 38 -15.28 6.51 -6.87
C MET A 38 -14.20 7.46 -6.34
N LEU A 39 -13.13 7.73 -7.12
CA LEU A 39 -12.14 8.76 -6.80
C LEU A 39 -12.78 10.15 -6.67
N GLU A 40 -13.72 10.51 -7.56
CA GLU A 40 -14.46 11.78 -7.45
C GLU A 40 -15.26 11.89 -6.14
N TYR A 41 -15.88 10.81 -5.68
CA TYR A 41 -16.60 10.78 -4.40
C TYR A 41 -15.63 10.92 -3.22
N VAL A 42 -14.50 10.22 -3.27
CA VAL A 42 -13.47 10.30 -2.23
C VAL A 42 -12.88 11.70 -2.16
N ASP A 43 -12.61 12.35 -3.30
CA ASP A 43 -12.10 13.73 -3.34
C ASP A 43 -13.07 14.71 -2.70
N LYS A 44 -14.39 14.55 -2.93
CA LYS A 44 -15.41 15.37 -2.27
C LYS A 44 -15.42 15.13 -0.76
N PHE A 45 -15.32 13.87 -0.33
CA PHE A 45 -15.26 13.52 1.09
C PHE A 45 -14.03 14.11 1.77
N VAL A 46 -12.85 14.01 1.17
CA VAL A 46 -11.59 14.56 1.72
C VAL A 46 -11.68 16.07 1.90
N ARG A 47 -12.27 16.79 0.93
CA ARG A 47 -12.50 18.24 1.04
C ARG A 47 -13.41 18.57 2.21
N GLN A 48 -14.58 17.93 2.28
CA GLN A 48 -15.53 18.13 3.37
C GLN A 48 -14.93 17.78 4.74
N PHE A 49 -14.17 16.70 4.83
CA PHE A 49 -13.48 16.30 6.06
C PHE A 49 -12.45 17.34 6.49
N SER A 50 -11.66 17.87 5.55
CA SER A 50 -10.64 18.88 5.83
C SER A 50 -11.26 20.22 6.26
N ASP A 51 -12.40 20.59 5.66
CA ASP A 51 -13.14 21.80 6.03
C ASP A 51 -13.75 21.70 7.43
N LEU A 52 -14.25 20.51 7.80
CA LEU A 52 -14.85 20.25 9.11
C LEU A 52 -13.81 20.04 10.23
N HIS A 53 -12.62 19.54 9.89
CA HIS A 53 -11.57 19.16 10.85
C HIS A 53 -10.17 19.63 10.39
N PRO A 54 -9.93 20.95 10.32
CA PRO A 54 -8.68 21.51 9.79
C PRO A 54 -7.43 21.15 10.62
N GLU A 55 -7.60 20.84 11.90
CA GLU A 55 -6.51 20.44 12.81
C GLU A 55 -6.09 18.98 12.68
N ARG A 56 -6.88 18.16 11.98
CA ARG A 56 -6.60 16.72 11.83
C ARG A 56 -5.60 16.46 10.71
N ARG A 57 -4.87 15.34 10.84
CA ARG A 57 -3.95 14.89 9.79
C ARG A 57 -4.72 14.52 8.51
N PRO A 58 -4.12 14.72 7.32
CA PRO A 58 -4.69 14.28 6.06
C PRO A 58 -5.00 12.78 6.06
N LEU A 59 -5.99 12.37 5.26
CA LEU A 59 -6.37 10.97 5.12
C LEU A 59 -5.60 10.30 3.98
N LEU A 60 -5.13 9.07 4.19
CA LEU A 60 -4.53 8.23 3.16
C LEU A 60 -5.62 7.41 2.44
N LEU A 61 -6.39 8.04 1.55
CA LEU A 61 -7.45 7.35 0.83
C LEU A 61 -7.09 7.02 -0.62
N THR A 62 -6.37 7.89 -1.31
CA THR A 62 -6.07 7.76 -2.74
C THR A 62 -4.58 7.80 -3.08
N PRO A 63 -3.74 6.95 -2.44
CA PRO A 63 -2.33 6.87 -2.78
C PRO A 63 -2.11 6.42 -4.24
N ARG A 64 -0.90 6.64 -4.75
CA ARG A 64 -0.49 6.09 -6.04
C ARG A 64 -0.02 4.64 -5.86
N ASN A 65 -0.35 3.78 -6.80
CA ASN A 65 0.24 2.44 -6.86
C ASN A 65 1.64 2.48 -7.49
N GLU A 66 2.24 1.31 -7.67
CA GLU A 66 3.55 1.11 -8.32
C GLU A 66 3.59 1.57 -9.79
N CYS A 67 2.43 1.72 -10.46
CA CYS A 67 2.32 2.31 -11.79
C CYS A 67 2.12 3.85 -11.77
N GLY A 68 2.13 4.47 -10.59
CA GLY A 68 1.85 5.90 -10.43
C GLY A 68 0.37 6.29 -10.58
N ARG A 69 -0.54 5.31 -10.67
CA ARG A 69 -1.99 5.55 -10.78
C ARG A 69 -2.61 5.74 -9.41
N ARG A 70 -3.43 6.77 -9.26
CA ARG A 70 -4.25 6.95 -8.04
C ARG A 70 -5.30 5.84 -7.98
N LYS A 71 -5.30 5.11 -6.88
CA LYS A 71 -6.25 4.07 -6.56
C LYS A 71 -6.80 4.32 -5.16
N PHE A 72 -8.05 3.97 -4.92
CA PHE A 72 -8.57 3.98 -3.56
C PHE A 72 -7.94 2.85 -2.77
N ILE A 73 -7.45 3.13 -1.56
CA ILE A 73 -6.67 2.16 -0.78
C ILE A 73 -7.45 0.86 -0.50
N CYS A 74 -8.78 0.90 -0.36
CA CYS A 74 -9.53 -0.36 -0.19
C CYS A 74 -9.59 -1.21 -1.47
N THR A 75 -9.32 -0.64 -2.64
CA THR A 75 -9.26 -1.40 -3.90
C THR A 75 -7.90 -2.05 -4.16
N THR A 76 -6.87 -1.71 -3.39
CA THR A 76 -5.56 -2.39 -3.46
C THR A 76 -5.57 -3.72 -2.71
N LEU A 77 -6.48 -3.89 -1.75
CA LEU A 77 -6.72 -5.17 -1.08
C LEU A 77 -7.39 -6.16 -2.05
N ARG A 78 -6.64 -7.19 -2.44
CA ARG A 78 -7.17 -8.35 -3.16
C ARG A 78 -7.09 -9.57 -2.26
N PRO A 79 -8.18 -10.36 -2.12
CA PRO A 79 -8.09 -11.64 -1.43
C PRO A 79 -7.08 -12.54 -2.14
N THR A 80 -5.97 -12.84 -1.48
CA THR A 80 -4.87 -13.61 -2.06
C THR A 80 -4.72 -14.91 -1.29
N GLN A 81 -5.13 -16.02 -1.90
CA GLN A 81 -4.95 -17.35 -1.32
C GLN A 81 -3.64 -17.97 -1.83
N VAL A 82 -2.75 -18.27 -0.89
CA VAL A 82 -1.51 -18.99 -1.16
C VAL A 82 -1.71 -20.48 -0.85
N PRO A 83 -1.04 -21.40 -1.58
CA PRO A 83 -1.24 -22.85 -1.40
C PRO A 83 -0.61 -23.42 -0.11
N TYR A 84 -0.12 -22.55 0.78
CA TYR A 84 0.55 -22.93 2.02
C TYR A 84 -0.45 -22.89 3.17
N THR A 85 -0.88 -24.05 3.63
CA THR A 85 -1.84 -24.19 4.75
C THR A 85 -1.32 -23.61 6.06
N GLU A 86 0.00 -23.50 6.20
CA GLU A 86 0.66 -22.86 7.34
C GLU A 86 0.29 -21.37 7.46
N LEU A 87 -0.11 -20.71 6.37
CA LEU A 87 -0.47 -19.29 6.34
C LEU A 87 -1.96 -19.02 6.53
N TYR A 88 -2.74 -20.04 6.92
CA TYR A 88 -4.19 -19.90 7.10
C TYR A 88 -4.58 -19.40 8.50
N ASP A 89 -3.64 -19.42 9.44
CA ASP A 89 -3.84 -18.90 10.78
C ASP A 89 -3.26 -17.49 10.90
N LEU A 90 -3.88 -16.65 11.73
CA LEU A 90 -3.51 -15.25 11.86
C LEU A 90 -2.06 -15.09 12.34
N ASP A 91 -1.69 -15.83 13.39
CA ASP A 91 -0.39 -15.71 14.04
C ASP A 91 0.75 -16.15 13.12
N THR A 92 0.56 -17.23 12.38
CA THR A 92 1.55 -17.73 11.42
C THR A 92 1.67 -16.83 10.20
N CYS A 93 0.56 -16.26 9.72
CA CYS A 93 0.56 -15.29 8.61
C CYS A 93 1.27 -13.99 9.01
N ALA A 94 0.99 -13.45 10.20
CA ALA A 94 1.67 -12.27 10.72
C ALA A 94 3.18 -12.51 10.92
N LYS A 95 3.55 -13.71 11.43
CA LYS A 95 4.95 -14.11 11.54
C LYS A 95 5.62 -14.20 10.17
N PHE A 96 4.96 -14.79 9.19
CA PHE A 96 5.47 -14.85 7.82
C PHE A 96 5.73 -13.45 7.24
N VAL A 97 4.78 -12.52 7.36
CA VAL A 97 4.97 -11.16 6.85
C VAL A 97 6.15 -10.47 7.55
N SER A 98 6.29 -10.63 8.87
CA SER A 98 7.38 -9.99 9.62
C SER A 98 8.77 -10.61 9.38
N GLU A 99 8.84 -11.92 9.08
CA GLU A 99 10.10 -12.62 8.81
C GLU A 99 10.52 -12.55 7.32
N TYR A 100 9.55 -12.48 6.40
CA TYR A 100 9.80 -12.57 4.95
C TYR A 100 9.88 -11.21 4.26
N ILE A 101 9.29 -10.15 4.84
CA ILE A 101 9.35 -8.79 4.30
C ILE A 101 10.40 -7.98 5.05
N THR A 102 11.39 -7.49 4.32
CA THR A 102 12.39 -6.56 4.85
C THR A 102 11.73 -5.23 5.15
N TYR A 103 11.71 -4.85 6.44
CA TYR A 103 11.08 -3.60 6.87
C TYR A 103 11.88 -2.37 6.44
N GLU A 104 11.21 -1.48 5.71
CA GLU A 104 11.76 -0.20 5.25
C GLU A 104 11.01 0.96 5.90
N PRO A 105 11.63 1.68 6.84
CA PRO A 105 10.94 2.77 7.51
C PRO A 105 10.66 3.93 6.56
N LEU A 106 9.59 4.66 6.84
CA LEU A 106 9.27 5.93 6.17
C LEU A 106 10.33 6.99 6.52
N ASP A 107 10.68 7.83 5.54
CA ASP A 107 11.63 8.94 5.70
C ASP A 107 11.24 9.84 6.88
N LEU A 108 9.94 10.09 7.05
CA LEU A 108 9.37 10.68 8.25
C LEU A 108 8.39 9.69 8.89
N GLN A 109 8.66 9.28 10.14
CA GLN A 109 7.82 8.36 10.90
C GLN A 109 6.34 8.80 11.03
N ALA A 110 6.07 10.10 10.92
CA ALA A 110 4.72 10.68 11.02
C ALA A 110 4.08 11.04 9.67
N SER A 111 4.80 10.85 8.55
CA SER A 111 4.31 11.18 7.21
C SER A 111 3.51 10.04 6.61
N LEU A 112 2.59 10.38 5.70
CA LEU A 112 1.89 9.39 4.89
C LEU A 112 2.72 9.07 3.63
N PRO A 113 2.79 7.79 3.22
CA PRO A 113 3.44 7.44 1.97
C PRO A 113 2.68 8.02 0.78
N SER A 114 3.43 8.50 -0.22
CA SER A 114 2.86 8.95 -1.49
C SER A 114 2.44 7.79 -2.39
N HIS A 115 3.12 6.65 -2.24
CA HIS A 115 2.89 5.43 -2.98
C HIS A 115 2.62 4.26 -2.05
N VAL A 116 1.53 3.55 -2.32
CA VAL A 116 1.16 2.29 -1.68
C VAL A 116 1.07 1.25 -2.80
N PRO A 117 2.13 0.44 -3.00
CA PRO A 117 2.13 -0.67 -3.97
C PRO A 117 1.04 -1.71 -3.67
N SER A 118 0.70 -2.49 -4.70
CA SER A 118 -0.14 -3.67 -4.54
C SER A 118 0.51 -4.75 -3.66
N PRO A 119 -0.27 -5.61 -2.98
CA PRO A 119 0.27 -6.76 -2.25
C PRO A 119 1.18 -7.66 -3.10
N ASP A 120 0.87 -7.83 -4.39
CA ASP A 120 1.69 -8.59 -5.33
C ASP A 120 3.09 -7.98 -5.51
N ALA A 121 3.17 -6.65 -5.64
CA ALA A 121 4.43 -5.94 -5.78
C ALA A 121 5.27 -6.04 -4.50
N VAL A 122 4.65 -5.88 -3.32
CA VAL A 122 5.33 -6.04 -2.02
C VAL A 122 5.89 -7.46 -1.86
N MET A 123 5.09 -8.47 -2.23
CA MET A 123 5.50 -9.87 -2.19
C MET A 123 6.70 -10.14 -3.12
N GLY A 124 6.70 -9.55 -4.32
CA GLY A 124 7.80 -9.66 -5.28
C GLY A 124 9.08 -8.94 -4.86
N TRP A 125 8.95 -7.78 -4.21
CA TRP A 125 10.12 -7.02 -3.71
C TRP A 125 10.68 -7.57 -2.41
N GLN A 126 9.85 -8.28 -1.63
CA GLN A 126 10.17 -8.73 -0.28
C GLN A 126 10.63 -7.60 0.64
N ALA A 127 10.11 -6.39 0.41
CA ALA A 127 10.48 -5.18 1.12
C ALA A 127 9.34 -4.17 1.08
N GLY A 128 9.13 -3.45 2.18
CA GLY A 128 8.08 -2.46 2.30
C GLY A 128 8.01 -1.80 3.67
N ASP A 129 7.19 -0.76 3.77
CA ASP A 129 6.93 -0.06 5.03
C ASP A 129 5.79 -0.68 5.83
N CYS A 130 5.39 -0.02 6.93
CA CYS A 130 4.31 -0.52 7.79
C CYS A 130 2.94 -0.56 7.09
N PHE A 131 2.67 0.34 6.14
CA PHE A 131 1.44 0.32 5.35
C PHE A 131 1.46 -0.83 4.36
N ASP A 132 2.61 -1.06 3.72
CA ASP A 132 2.82 -2.15 2.76
C ASP A 132 2.65 -3.52 3.45
N CYS A 133 3.26 -3.71 4.62
CA CYS A 133 3.10 -4.93 5.43
C CYS A 133 1.66 -5.14 5.90
N ALA A 134 0.98 -4.07 6.33
CA ALA A 134 -0.42 -4.16 6.76
C ALA A 134 -1.34 -4.54 5.59
N GLN A 135 -1.15 -3.94 4.41
CA GLN A 135 -1.90 -4.26 3.20
C GLN A 135 -1.68 -5.71 2.75
N LEU A 136 -0.43 -6.17 2.77
CA LEU A 136 -0.10 -7.56 2.45
C LEU A 136 -0.77 -8.54 3.42
N LEU A 137 -0.67 -8.28 4.73
CA LEU A 137 -1.28 -9.12 5.75
C LEU A 137 -2.81 -9.19 5.59
N CYS A 138 -3.49 -8.05 5.46
CA CYS A 138 -4.94 -8.02 5.22
C CYS A 138 -5.31 -8.77 3.93
N SER A 139 -4.56 -8.60 2.85
CA SER A 139 -4.78 -9.30 1.57
C SER A 139 -4.71 -10.83 1.71
N LEU A 140 -3.73 -11.34 2.46
CA LEU A 140 -3.59 -12.78 2.74
C LEU A 140 -4.73 -13.31 3.61
N LEU A 141 -5.07 -12.59 4.69
CA LEU A 141 -6.14 -12.97 5.62
C LEU A 141 -7.52 -12.99 4.96
N LEU A 142 -7.82 -11.99 4.11
CA LEU A 142 -9.02 -11.98 3.29
C LEU A 142 -9.06 -13.20 2.34
N GLY A 143 -7.91 -13.63 1.82
CA GLY A 143 -7.79 -14.81 0.96
C GLY A 143 -8.13 -16.13 1.64
N VAL A 144 -7.95 -16.22 2.96
CA VAL A 144 -8.27 -17.42 3.77
C VAL A 144 -9.62 -17.31 4.49
N GLY A 145 -10.36 -16.23 4.28
CA GLY A 145 -11.76 -16.05 4.73
C GLY A 145 -11.93 -15.26 6.03
N TYR A 146 -10.91 -14.55 6.50
CA TYR A 146 -11.04 -13.64 7.63
C TYR A 146 -11.71 -12.33 7.20
N ASP A 147 -12.42 -11.68 8.13
CA ASP A 147 -12.96 -10.33 7.96
C ASP A 147 -11.92 -9.32 8.45
N ALA A 148 -10.99 -8.95 7.57
CA ALA A 148 -9.76 -8.22 7.87
C ALA A 148 -9.65 -6.87 7.14
#